data_AF-A0A4V2PHG6-F1
#
_entry.id   AF-A0A4V2PHG6-F1
#
_cell.length_a   1.000
_cell.length_b   1.000
_cell.length_c   1.000
_cell.angle_alpha   90.00
_cell.angle_beta   90.00
_cell.angle_gamma   90.00
#
_symmetry.space_group_name_H-M   'P 1'
#
loop_
_entity.id
_entity.type
_entity.pdbx_description
1 polymer ?
#
loop_
_entity_poly.entity_id
_entity_poly.type
_entity_poly.pdbx_seq_one_letter_code
_entity_poly.pdbx_strand_id
1 'polypeptide(L)'
;MALANILSEMPDLLRRTLDEHTPDAQGYCRECRDASGVSAAWPCVTRQLAEEAENMAGSGRSPVATERPSVAGRRRARDLSSSSDLL
;
A
#
# COMPACT_ATOMS: atom_id res chain seq x y z
N MET A 1 4.36 -7.84 -15.06
CA MET A 1 5.51 -7.16 -14.44
C MET A 1 5.69 -7.74 -13.04
N ALA A 2 6.73 -8.52 -12.77
CA ALA A 2 6.88 -9.19 -11.48
C ALA A 2 7.47 -8.27 -10.39
N LEU A 3 8.43 -7.40 -10.75
CA LEU A 3 9.18 -6.60 -9.77
C LEU A 3 8.36 -5.45 -9.15
N ALA A 4 7.57 -4.73 -9.96
CA ALA A 4 6.74 -3.63 -9.46
C ALA A 4 5.61 -4.12 -8.52
N ASN A 5 5.09 -5.34 -8.74
CA ASN A 5 4.11 -5.97 -7.84
C ASN A 5 4.74 -6.37 -6.49
N ILE A 6 5.97 -6.88 -6.51
CA ILE A 6 6.70 -7.21 -5.28
C ILE A 6 6.99 -5.94 -4.47
N LEU A 7 7.35 -4.84 -5.15
CA LEU A 7 7.58 -3.55 -4.49
C LEU A 7 6.30 -2.92 -3.92
N SER A 8 5.15 -3.07 -4.59
CA SER A 8 3.87 -2.56 -4.06
C SER A 8 3.40 -3.32 -2.82
N GLU A 9 3.78 -4.59 -2.67
CA GLU A 9 3.55 -5.39 -1.46
C GLU A 9 4.50 -5.04 -0.31
N MET A 10 5.57 -4.28 -0.57
CA MET A 10 6.58 -3.86 0.42
C MET A 10 6.76 -2.33 0.44
N PRO A 11 5.84 -1.57 1.05
CA PRO A 11 5.83 -0.10 0.99
C PRO A 11 7.06 0.55 1.62
N ASP A 12 7.67 -0.06 2.64
CA ASP A 12 8.89 0.47 3.27
C ASP A 12 10.11 0.40 2.34
N LEU A 13 10.26 -0.71 1.62
CA LEU A 13 11.32 -0.89 0.63
C LEU A 13 11.10 0.05 -0.55
N LEU A 14 9.85 0.12 -1.04
CA LEU A 14 9.47 1.04 -2.10
C LEU A 14 9.82 2.49 -1.75
N ARG A 15 9.46 2.93 -0.54
CA ARG A 15 9.73 4.31 -0.09
C ARG A 15 11.23 4.61 0.01
N ARG A 16 12.03 3.64 0.44
CA ARG A 16 13.50 3.76 0.45
C ARG A 16 14.06 3.87 -0.97
N THR A 17 13.63 3.00 -1.89
CA THR A 17 14.07 3.05 -3.29
C THR A 17 13.78 4.41 -3.93
N LEU A 18 12.63 5.01 -3.65
CA LEU A 18 12.27 6.34 -4.15
C LEU A 18 13.14 7.46 -3.57
N ASP A 19 13.55 7.33 -2.30
CA ASP A 19 14.38 8.30 -1.58
C ASP A 19 15.87 8.19 -1.94
N GLU A 20 16.35 6.96 -2.15
CA GLU A 20 17.74 6.68 -2.51
C GLU A 20 18.00 7.02 -3.99
N HIS A 21 17.08 6.67 -4.90
CA HIS A 21 17.21 6.98 -6.32
C HIS A 21 16.76 8.40 -6.63
N THR A 22 17.68 9.35 -6.44
CA THR A 22 17.49 10.79 -6.72
C THR A 22 18.30 11.28 -7.92
N PRO A 23 17.85 12.35 -8.60
CA PRO A 23 18.59 12.96 -9.70
C PRO A 23 19.84 13.69 -9.17
N ASP A 24 20.94 13.55 -9.89
CA ASP A 24 22.14 14.36 -9.75
C ASP A 24 22.04 15.64 -10.58
N ALA A 25 22.90 16.62 -10.29
CA ALA A 25 22.93 17.92 -10.99
C ALA A 25 23.19 17.78 -12.51
N GLN A 26 23.74 16.64 -12.93
CA GLN A 26 24.07 16.31 -14.31
C GLN A 26 22.97 15.51 -15.03
N GLY A 27 21.83 15.25 -14.38
CA GLY A 27 20.73 14.47 -14.99
C GLY A 27 20.94 12.96 -14.97
N TYR A 28 21.70 12.45 -13.99
CA TYR A 28 21.92 11.01 -13.78
C TYR A 28 21.40 10.58 -12.42
N CYS A 29 21.12 9.29 -12.22
CA CYS A 29 20.78 8.76 -10.90
C CYS A 29 22.02 8.65 -10.02
N ARG A 30 21.94 9.18 -8.78
CA ARG A 30 23.05 9.12 -7.80
C ARG A 30 23.35 7.71 -7.33
N GLU A 31 22.31 6.94 -7.03
CA GLU A 31 22.46 5.58 -6.48
C GLU A 31 22.88 4.55 -7.53
N CYS A 32 22.56 4.79 -8.81
CA CYS A 32 23.01 3.90 -9.88
C CYS A 32 24.48 4.09 -10.27
N ARG A 33 25.24 4.95 -9.55
CA ARG A 33 26.67 5.13 -9.83
C ARG A 33 27.43 3.89 -9.37
N ASP A 34 28.00 3.14 -10.31
CA ASP A 34 28.83 1.99 -9.99
C ASP A 34 30.27 2.38 -9.63
N ALA A 35 31.09 1.39 -9.24
CA ALA A 35 32.50 1.61 -8.87
C ALA A 35 33.37 2.13 -10.03
N SER A 36 32.89 2.05 -11.27
CA SER A 36 33.56 2.61 -12.45
C SER A 36 33.17 4.08 -12.72
N GLY A 37 32.24 4.62 -11.93
CA GLY A 37 31.74 5.98 -12.04
C GLY A 37 30.63 6.16 -13.10
N VAL A 38 30.17 5.06 -13.70
CA VAL A 38 29.07 5.10 -14.66
C VAL A 38 27.76 5.18 -13.89
N SER A 39 26.96 6.21 -14.20
CA SER A 39 25.63 6.41 -13.63
C SER A 39 24.57 6.20 -14.70
N ALA A 40 23.44 5.58 -14.34
CA ALA A 40 22.28 5.51 -15.22
C ALA A 40 21.70 6.92 -15.47
N ALA A 41 21.26 7.18 -16.69
CA ALA A 41 20.55 8.41 -17.02
C ALA A 41 19.26 8.53 -16.18
N TRP A 42 18.92 9.76 -15.77
CA TRP A 42 17.69 10.03 -15.07
C TRP A 42 16.52 10.22 -16.06
N PRO A 43 15.32 9.66 -15.79
CA PRO A 43 15.00 8.73 -14.71
C PRO A 43 15.56 7.33 -14.98
N CYS A 44 16.16 6.71 -13.97
CA CYS A 44 16.68 5.35 -14.11
C CYS A 44 15.54 4.32 -14.09
N VAL A 45 15.80 3.13 -14.65
CA VAL A 45 14.81 2.04 -14.71
C VAL A 45 14.25 1.72 -13.33
N THR A 46 15.09 1.62 -12.30
CA THR A 46 14.63 1.37 -10.91
C THR A 46 13.68 2.45 -10.40
N ARG A 47 13.94 3.73 -10.72
CA ARG A 47 13.05 4.84 -10.33
C ARG A 47 11.69 4.72 -11.00
N GLN A 48 11.66 4.38 -12.29
CA GLN A 48 10.41 4.20 -13.04
C GLN A 48 9.58 3.05 -12.46
N LEU A 49 10.20 1.90 -12.15
CA LEU A 49 9.49 0.79 -11.51
C LEU A 49 8.95 1.14 -10.11
N ALA A 50 9.70 1.94 -9.35
CA ALA A 50 9.23 2.42 -8.05
C ALA A 50 8.04 3.37 -8.19
N GLU A 51 8.05 4.29 -9.16
CA GLU A 51 6.89 5.16 -9.44
C GLU A 51 5.66 4.34 -9.88
N GLU A 52 5.84 3.33 -10.71
CA GLU A 52 4.77 2.41 -11.10
C GLU A 52 4.19 1.67 -9.88
N ALA A 53 5.04 1.18 -8.99
CA ALA A 53 4.62 0.51 -7.76
C ALA A 53 3.89 1.46 -6.80
N GLU A 54 4.33 2.73 -6.67
CA GLU A 54 3.65 3.75 -5.87
C GLU A 54 2.25 4.06 -6.42
N ASN A 55 2.12 4.19 -7.74
CA ASN A 55 0.84 4.41 -8.40
C ASN A 55 -0.13 3.23 -8.18
N MET A 56 0.39 1.99 -8.21
CA MET A 56 -0.39 0.79 -7.91
C MET A 56 -0.81 0.73 -6.42
N ALA A 57 0.11 1.04 -5.50
CA ALA A 57 -0.17 1.07 -4.06
C ALA A 57 -1.17 2.18 -3.68
N GLY A 58 -1.08 3.36 -4.31
CA GLY A 58 -2.02 4.46 -4.12
C GLY A 58 -3.43 4.16 -4.64
N SER A 59 -3.53 3.36 -5.72
CA SER A 59 -4.81 2.87 -6.26
C SER A 59 -5.41 1.71 -5.45
N GLY A 60 -4.55 0.93 -4.76
CA GLY A 60 -4.94 -0.22 -3.94
C GLY A 60 -5.22 0.09 -2.47
N ARG A 61 -4.83 1.27 -1.98
CA ARG A 61 -5.10 1.70 -0.60
C ARG A 61 -6.45 2.41 -0.49
N SER A 62 -7.52 1.67 -0.78
CA SER A 62 -8.70 1.82 0.07
C SER A 62 -8.26 1.30 1.45
N PRO A 63 -8.29 2.10 2.54
CA PRO A 63 -7.97 1.58 3.85
C PRO A 63 -8.99 0.48 4.14
N VAL A 64 -8.60 -0.77 3.90
CA VAL A 64 -9.38 -1.91 4.36
C VAL A 64 -9.52 -1.70 5.86
N ALA A 65 -10.77 -1.51 6.24
CA ALA A 65 -11.15 -1.30 7.61
C ALA A 65 -10.41 -2.32 8.46
N THR A 66 -9.77 -1.82 9.51
CA THR A 66 -9.64 -2.57 10.74
C THR A 66 -11.07 -2.90 11.18
N GLU A 67 -11.66 -3.94 10.57
CA GLU A 67 -12.83 -4.62 11.08
C GLU A 67 -12.34 -5.36 12.31
N ARG A 68 -12.28 -4.61 13.41
CA ARG A 68 -12.40 -5.20 14.74
C ARG A 68 -13.66 -6.04 14.69
N PRO A 69 -13.61 -7.36 14.91
CA PRO A 69 -14.84 -8.11 15.08
C PRO A 69 -15.47 -7.58 16.36
N SER A 70 -16.52 -6.78 16.21
CA SER A 70 -17.31 -6.26 17.32
C SER A 70 -18.18 -7.40 17.86
N VAL A 71 -17.52 -8.35 18.53
CA VAL A 71 -18.16 -9.37 19.37
C VAL A 71 -18.60 -8.65 20.65
N ALA A 72 -19.73 -7.94 20.56
CA ALA A 72 -20.49 -7.50 21.71
C ALA A 72 -21.87 -8.14 21.62
N GLY A 73 -21.92 -9.42 21.97
CA GLY A 73 -23.15 -10.18 22.02
C GLY A 73 -24.17 -9.55 22.98
N ARG A 74 -25.44 -9.60 22.60
CA ARG A 74 -26.56 -9.60 23.56
C ARG A 74 -27.64 -10.56 23.06
N ARG A 75 -27.59 -11.77 23.61
CA ARG A 75 -28.76 -12.66 23.69
C ARG A 75 -29.71 -12.07 24.74
N ARG A 76 -30.96 -11.77 24.37
CA ARG A 76 -32.21 -11.94 25.15
C ARG A 76 -33.33 -11.95 24.09
N ALA A 77 -33.92 -13.07 23.68
CA ALA A 77 -34.71 -14.06 24.41
C ALA A 77 -35.87 -13.44 25.21
N ARG A 78 -37.08 -13.66 24.66
CA ARG A 78 -38.43 -13.61 25.25
C ARG A 78 -39.07 -12.24 25.47
N ASP A 79 -40.14 -11.99 24.70
CA ASP A 79 -41.40 -11.52 25.27
C ASP A 79 -42.58 -12.15 24.49
N LEU A 80 -43.14 -13.22 25.07
CA LEU A 80 -44.49 -13.69 24.81
C LEU A 80 -45.37 -13.00 25.86
N SER A 81 -46.05 -11.91 25.48
CA SER A 81 -47.26 -11.45 26.16
C SER A 81 -47.92 -10.34 25.36
N SER A 82 -49.00 -10.69 24.66
CA SER A 82 -50.14 -9.80 24.59
C SER A 82 -51.39 -10.64 24.44
N SER A 83 -52.06 -10.84 25.59
CA SER A 83 -53.42 -11.34 25.69
C SER A 83 -54.37 -10.35 25.03
N SER A 84 -55.09 -10.81 24.03
CA SER A 84 -56.31 -10.24 23.44
C SER A 84 -56.92 -11.45 22.73
N ASP A 85 -58.10 -11.95 23.05
CA ASP A 85 -59.38 -11.26 23.14
C ASP A 85 -60.44 -12.33 23.55
N LEU A 86 -61.69 -11.91 23.71
CA LEU A 86 -62.92 -12.72 23.86
C LEU A 86 -63.46 -12.88 25.30
N LEU A 87 -64.15 -11.81 25.72
CA LEU A 87 -65.40 -11.89 26.48
C LEU A 87 -66.57 -12.14 25.51
#